data_AF-A0A1B2RA54-F1
#
_entry.id   AF-A0A1B2RA54-F1
#
_cell.length_a   1.000
_cell.length_b   1.000
_cell.length_c   1.000
_cell.angle_alpha   90.00
_cell.angle_beta   90.00
_cell.angle_gamma   90.00
#
_symmetry.space_group_name_H-M   'P 1'
#
loop_
_entity.id
_entity.type
_entity.pdbx_description
1 polymer ?
#
loop_
_entity_poly.entity_id
_entity_poly.type
_entity_poly.pdbx_seq_one_letter_code
_entity_poly.pdbx_strand_id
1 'polypeptide(L)'
;MQVLRQRKGLDPTVVFTRSEVPDREPIEIQAVDYRVLTGACAAVNLEDFYFHDFRHTWASWHVQSGTPLLVLKELGGRKKIETVSKYGHLAPDRLSHRAHAATFSSQQEAQKEKPPARAVLIA
;
A
#
# COMPACT_ATOMS: atom_id res chain seq x y z
N MET A 1 -5.82 12.21 -10.33
CA MET A 1 -6.64 13.35 -9.84
C MET A 1 -7.40 14.12 -10.93
N GLN A 2 -6.99 14.08 -12.20
CA GLN A 2 -7.67 14.82 -13.28
C GLN A 2 -9.13 14.39 -13.49
N VAL A 3 -9.41 13.09 -13.51
CA VAL A 3 -10.78 12.55 -13.68
C VAL A 3 -11.74 13.00 -12.58
N LEU A 4 -11.31 12.95 -11.31
CA LEU A 4 -12.15 13.39 -10.19
C LEU A 4 -12.45 14.89 -10.26
N ARG A 5 -11.47 15.69 -10.71
CA ARG A 5 -11.69 17.14 -10.92
C ARG A 5 -12.68 17.41 -12.03
N GLN A 6 -12.62 16.66 -13.14
CA GLN A 6 -13.55 16.79 -14.26
C GLN A 6 -14.99 16.40 -13.89
N ARG A 7 -15.17 15.49 -12.92
CA ARG A 7 -16.50 15.07 -12.47
C ARG A 7 -17.08 15.90 -11.33
N LYS A 8 -16.29 16.80 -10.75
CA LYS A 8 -16.74 17.64 -9.63
C LYS A 8 -17.87 18.57 -10.10
N GLY A 9 -19.05 18.46 -9.49
CA GLY A 9 -20.21 19.31 -9.76
C GLY A 9 -21.13 18.82 -10.88
N LEU A 10 -20.86 17.65 -11.48
CA LEU A 10 -21.77 17.05 -12.47
C LEU A 10 -22.99 16.39 -11.84
N ASP A 11 -22.86 15.86 -10.63
CA ASP A 11 -23.94 15.26 -9.87
C ASP A 11 -23.78 15.67 -8.39
N PRO A 12 -24.88 15.98 -7.68
CA PRO A 12 -24.82 16.47 -6.31
C PRO A 12 -24.46 15.39 -5.27
N THR A 13 -24.61 14.10 -5.60
CA THR A 13 -24.54 12.99 -4.64
C THR A 13 -23.44 12.01 -4.99
N VAL A 14 -23.23 11.70 -6.28
CA VAL A 14 -22.34 10.62 -6.72
C VAL A 14 -21.28 11.11 -7.70
N VAL A 15 -20.06 10.60 -7.56
CA VAL A 15 -18.93 11.03 -8.42
C VAL A 15 -18.94 10.30 -9.78
N PHE A 16 -19.53 9.11 -9.84
CA PHE A 16 -19.56 8.27 -11.04
C PHE A 16 -20.99 7.92 -11.40
N THR A 17 -21.44 8.38 -12.56
CA THR A 17 -22.76 8.10 -13.12
C THR A 17 -22.64 7.68 -14.57
N ARG A 18 -23.68 6.99 -15.05
CA ARG A 18 -23.91 6.77 -16.47
C ARG A 18 -25.00 7.75 -16.91
N SER A 19 -24.59 8.92 -17.42
CA SER A 19 -25.45 9.74 -18.27
C SER A 19 -24.68 10.16 -19.51
N GLU A 20 -24.74 9.32 -20.54
CA GLU A 20 -24.18 9.60 -21.86
C GLU A 20 -25.20 10.27 -22.78
N VAL A 21 -26.44 10.47 -22.30
CA VAL A 21 -27.57 10.93 -23.12
C VAL A 21 -28.09 12.25 -22.54
N PRO A 22 -28.18 13.32 -23.35
CA PRO A 22 -28.88 14.54 -22.96
C PRO A 22 -30.32 14.21 -22.52
N ASP A 23 -30.81 14.87 -21.48
CA ASP A 23 -32.18 14.75 -20.95
C ASP A 23 -32.55 13.41 -20.25
N ARG A 24 -31.58 12.59 -19.89
CA ARG A 24 -31.79 11.44 -18.97
C ARG A 24 -31.16 11.69 -17.61
N GLU A 25 -31.91 11.34 -16.57
CA GLU A 25 -31.39 11.30 -15.20
C GLU A 25 -30.16 10.38 -15.12
N PRO A 26 -29.06 10.83 -14.49
CA PRO A 26 -27.87 10.01 -14.34
C PRO A 26 -28.16 8.73 -13.57
N ILE A 27 -27.73 7.60 -14.13
CA ILE A 27 -27.86 6.31 -13.44
C ILE A 27 -26.63 6.12 -12.56
N GLU A 28 -26.84 5.93 -11.26
CA GLU A 28 -25.79 5.59 -10.32
C GLU A 28 -25.16 4.23 -10.68
N ILE A 29 -23.83 4.19 -10.67
CA ILE A 29 -23.08 2.96 -10.85
C ILE A 29 -22.92 2.29 -9.48
N GLN A 30 -23.80 1.32 -9.17
CA GLN A 30 -23.80 0.64 -7.87
C GLN A 30 -22.66 -0.37 -7.66
N ALA A 31 -22.03 -0.84 -8.75
CA ALA A 31 -20.99 -1.86 -8.73
C ALA A 31 -19.96 -1.62 -9.83
N VAL A 32 -19.14 -2.61 -10.15
CA VAL A 32 -18.18 -2.51 -11.26
C VAL A 32 -18.93 -2.47 -12.59
N ASP A 33 -18.63 -1.47 -13.43
CA ASP A 33 -19.10 -1.45 -14.81
C ASP A 33 -18.22 -2.36 -15.69
N TYR A 34 -18.61 -3.63 -15.77
CA TYR A 34 -17.90 -4.63 -16.58
C TYR A 34 -17.87 -4.29 -18.07
N ARG A 35 -18.83 -3.50 -18.59
CA ARG A 35 -18.82 -3.11 -20.01
C ARG A 35 -17.64 -2.20 -20.31
N VAL A 36 -17.40 -1.23 -19.42
CA VAL A 36 -16.25 -0.31 -19.51
C VAL A 36 -14.95 -1.10 -19.32
N LEU A 37 -14.91 -2.02 -18.35
CA LEU A 37 -13.73 -2.84 -18.11
C LEU A 37 -13.40 -3.72 -19.31
N THR A 38 -14.35 -4.47 -19.86
CA THR A 38 -14.16 -5.34 -21.03
C THR A 38 -13.71 -4.53 -22.24
N GLY A 39 -14.31 -3.36 -22.49
CA GLY A 39 -13.88 -2.47 -23.57
C GLY A 39 -12.45 -1.97 -23.40
N ALA A 40 -12.06 -1.61 -22.17
CA ALA A 40 -10.69 -1.21 -21.88
C ALA A 40 -9.69 -2.36 -22.04
N CYS A 41 -10.02 -3.57 -21.58
CA CYS A 41 -9.19 -4.76 -21.75
C CYS A 41 -9.00 -5.10 -23.24
N ALA A 42 -10.07 -5.03 -24.04
CA ALA A 42 -10.00 -5.25 -25.48
C ALA A 42 -9.09 -4.22 -26.19
N ALA A 43 -9.14 -2.95 -25.77
CA ALA A 43 -8.30 -1.90 -26.35
C ALA A 43 -6.79 -2.10 -26.13
N VAL A 44 -6.40 -2.86 -25.10
CA VAL A 44 -4.99 -3.18 -24.79
C VAL A 44 -4.65 -4.66 -24.98
N ASN A 45 -5.54 -5.43 -25.61
CA ASN A 45 -5.39 -6.86 -25.85
C ASN A 45 -5.06 -7.68 -24.59
N LEU A 46 -5.80 -7.41 -23.50
CA LEU A 46 -5.65 -8.10 -22.22
C LEU A 46 -6.77 -9.13 -22.04
N GLU A 47 -6.39 -10.40 -21.89
CA GLU A 47 -7.30 -11.53 -21.67
C GLU A 47 -7.36 -11.90 -20.17
N ASP A 48 -8.46 -12.53 -19.75
CA ASP A 48 -8.68 -13.04 -18.39
C ASP A 48 -8.43 -12.04 -17.23
N PHE A 49 -8.72 -10.75 -17.47
CA PHE A 49 -8.53 -9.70 -16.49
C PHE A 49 -9.84 -9.27 -15.81
N TYR A 50 -9.83 -9.28 -14.48
CA TYR A 50 -10.97 -8.94 -13.63
C TYR A 50 -10.72 -7.66 -12.84
N PHE A 51 -11.79 -6.99 -12.43
CA PHE A 51 -11.67 -5.74 -11.68
C PHE A 51 -10.87 -5.88 -10.37
N HIS A 52 -10.92 -7.07 -9.74
CA HIS A 52 -10.16 -7.33 -8.51
C HIS A 52 -8.65 -7.32 -8.76
N ASP A 53 -8.20 -7.58 -9.99
CA ASP A 53 -6.79 -7.63 -10.34
C ASP A 53 -6.12 -6.26 -10.20
N PHE A 54 -6.85 -5.15 -10.39
CA PHE A 54 -6.35 -3.82 -10.04
C PHE A 54 -5.89 -3.73 -8.59
N ARG A 55 -6.66 -4.34 -7.66
CA ARG A 55 -6.31 -4.34 -6.24
C ARG A 55 -5.15 -5.29 -5.94
N HIS A 56 -4.95 -6.31 -6.76
CA HIS A 56 -3.76 -7.15 -6.70
C HIS A 56 -2.52 -6.40 -7.17
N THR A 57 -2.57 -5.78 -8.34
CA THR A 57 -1.46 -4.98 -8.89
C THR A 57 -1.05 -3.86 -7.95
N TRP A 58 -2.03 -3.12 -7.40
CA TRP A 58 -1.77 -2.07 -6.41
C TRP A 58 -1.05 -2.61 -5.16
N ALA A 59 -1.50 -3.73 -4.61
CA ALA A 59 -0.88 -4.33 -3.44
C ALA A 59 0.54 -4.84 -3.73
N SER A 60 0.75 -5.50 -4.87
CA SER A 60 2.07 -5.95 -5.32
C SER A 60 3.05 -4.78 -5.44
N TRP A 61 2.65 -3.67 -6.07
CA TRP A 61 3.50 -2.49 -6.20
C TRP A 61 3.85 -1.85 -4.85
N HIS A 62 2.91 -1.82 -3.91
CA HIS A 62 3.19 -1.32 -2.56
C HIS A 62 4.25 -2.15 -1.85
N VAL A 63 4.14 -3.48 -1.91
CA VAL A 63 5.12 -4.37 -1.26
C VAL A 63 6.49 -4.25 -1.94
N GLN A 64 6.54 -4.24 -3.27
CA GLN A 64 7.78 -4.05 -4.02
C GLN A 64 8.44 -2.70 -3.72
N SER A 65 7.63 -1.65 -3.51
CA SER A 65 8.11 -0.33 -3.06
C SER A 65 8.54 -0.30 -1.59
N GLY A 66 8.48 -1.43 -0.88
CA GLY A 66 8.92 -1.57 0.50
C GLY A 66 7.90 -1.13 1.56
N THR A 67 6.62 -1.00 1.20
CA THR A 67 5.55 -0.70 2.16
C THR A 67 5.41 -1.88 3.15
N PRO A 68 5.47 -1.65 4.47
CA PRO A 68 5.24 -2.71 5.45
C PRO A 68 3.84 -3.31 5.31
N LEU A 69 3.71 -4.65 5.44
CA LEU A 69 2.44 -5.35 5.22
C LEU A 69 1.31 -4.88 6.16
N LEU A 70 1.63 -4.42 7.36
CA LEU A 70 0.67 -3.87 8.30
C LEU A 70 0.07 -2.55 7.79
N VAL A 71 0.91 -1.66 7.25
CA VAL A 71 0.46 -0.40 6.64
C VAL A 71 -0.36 -0.69 5.38
N LEU A 72 0.08 -1.65 4.56
CA LEU A 72 -0.67 -2.06 3.37
C LEU A 72 -2.05 -2.64 3.71
N LYS A 73 -2.18 -3.35 4.83
CA LYS A 73 -3.47 -3.84 5.35
C LYS A 73 -4.40 -2.68 5.68
N GLU A 74 -3.90 -1.67 6.38
CA GLU A 74 -4.68 -0.47 6.77
C GLU A 74 -5.10 0.35 5.56
N LEU A 75 -4.17 0.66 4.65
CA LEU A 75 -4.45 1.36 3.39
C LEU A 75 -5.46 0.59 2.53
N GLY A 76 -5.34 -0.73 2.52
CA GLY A 76 -6.26 -1.59 1.81
C GLY A 76 -7.59 -1.80 2.51
N GLY A 77 -7.84 -1.27 3.70
CA GLY A 77 -9.08 -1.50 4.46
C GLY A 77 -9.38 -2.97 4.74
N ARG A 78 -8.34 -3.83 4.81
CA ARG A 78 -8.51 -5.27 5.03
C ARG A 78 -8.50 -5.57 6.53
N LYS A 79 -9.43 -6.41 6.99
CA LYS A 79 -9.51 -6.77 8.43
C LYS A 79 -8.39 -7.73 8.87
N LYS A 80 -7.96 -8.63 7.98
CA LYS A 80 -6.96 -9.67 8.27
C LYS A 80 -5.64 -9.41 7.53
N ILE A 81 -4.53 -9.64 8.23
CA ILE A 81 -3.18 -9.50 7.65
C ILE A 81 -2.85 -10.64 6.67
N GLU A 82 -3.44 -11.82 6.87
CA GLU A 82 -3.31 -13.01 6.01
C GLU A 82 -3.57 -12.70 4.54
N THR A 83 -4.54 -11.82 4.26
CA THR A 83 -4.91 -11.45 2.89
C THR A 83 -3.87 -10.55 2.22
N VAL A 84 -2.94 -9.99 2.98
CA VAL A 84 -1.81 -9.17 2.50
C VAL A 84 -0.51 -10.00 2.51
N SER A 85 -0.40 -10.99 3.40
CA SER A 85 0.74 -11.91 3.47
C SER A 85 1.04 -12.61 2.14
N LYS A 86 0.03 -12.84 1.28
CA LYS A 86 0.22 -13.38 -0.07
C LYS A 86 1.18 -12.57 -0.94
N TYR A 87 1.39 -11.28 -0.65
CA TYR A 87 2.33 -10.42 -1.38
C TYR A 87 3.72 -10.34 -0.71
N GLY A 88 3.91 -10.92 0.48
CA GLY A 88 5.14 -10.77 1.27
C GLY A 88 6.41 -11.25 0.55
N HIS A 89 6.28 -12.21 -0.37
CA HIS A 89 7.38 -12.70 -1.21
C HIS A 89 7.90 -11.65 -2.22
N LEU A 90 7.12 -10.60 -2.51
CA LEU A 90 7.51 -9.49 -3.37
C LEU A 90 8.28 -8.40 -2.62
N ALA A 91 8.46 -8.56 -1.30
CA ALA A 91 9.16 -7.57 -0.52
C ALA A 91 10.62 -7.49 -1.00
N PRO A 92 11.17 -6.29 -1.20
CA PRO A 92 12.58 -6.16 -1.54
C PRO A 92 13.41 -6.81 -0.45
N ASP A 93 14.48 -7.53 -0.83
CA ASP A 93 15.38 -8.22 0.09
C ASP A 93 15.91 -7.23 1.15
N ARG A 94 15.32 -7.28 2.34
CA ARG A 94 15.55 -6.32 3.44
C ARG A 94 16.40 -6.89 4.56
N LEU A 95 16.89 -8.12 4.41
CA LEU A 95 17.78 -8.76 5.39
C LEU A 95 19.09 -7.98 5.57
N SER A 96 19.58 -7.29 4.52
CA SER A 96 20.78 -6.45 4.63
C SER A 96 20.55 -5.16 5.43
N HIS A 97 19.44 -4.45 5.20
CA HIS A 97 19.22 -3.13 5.82
C HIS A 97 18.77 -3.19 7.29
N ARG A 98 18.08 -4.24 7.74
CA ARG A 98 17.64 -4.35 9.15
C ARG A 98 18.72 -4.88 10.08
N ALA A 99 19.68 -5.64 9.58
CA ALA A 99 20.81 -6.12 10.37
C ALA A 99 21.67 -4.95 10.89
N HIS A 100 21.91 -3.92 10.06
CA HIS A 100 22.69 -2.75 10.45
C HIS A 100 22.08 -1.93 11.60
N ALA A 101 20.74 -1.87 11.69
CA ALA A 101 20.08 -1.15 12.78
C ALA A 101 20.20 -1.89 14.14
N ALA A 102 20.21 -3.22 14.12
CA ALA A 102 20.42 -4.02 15.33
C ALA A 102 21.87 -3.95 15.84
N THR A 103 22.85 -3.84 14.93
CA THR A 103 24.28 -3.72 15.28
C THR A 103 24.61 -2.40 15.97
N PHE A 104 23.93 -1.29 15.63
CA PHE A 104 24.20 0.00 16.26
C PHE A 104 23.81 0.01 17.75
N SER A 105 22.70 -0.66 18.11
CA SER A 105 22.22 -0.71 19.49
C SER A 105 23.08 -1.62 20.40
N SER A 106 23.72 -2.65 19.85
CA SER A 106 24.56 -3.56 20.65
C SER A 106 25.95 -2.99 20.96
N GLN A 107 26.43 -2.00 20.20
CA GLN A 107 27.72 -1.35 20.45
C GLN A 107 27.68 -0.30 21.57
N GLN A 108 26.49 0.21 21.91
CA GLN A 108 26.33 1.25 22.94
C GLN A 108 26.41 0.69 24.38
N GLU A 109 26.14 -0.59 24.58
CA GLU A 109 26.23 -1.24 25.90
C GLU A 109 27.66 -1.71 26.25
N ALA A 110 28.53 -1.92 25.25
CA ALA A 110 29.89 -2.41 25.47
C ALA A 110 30.90 -1.34 25.92
N GLN A 111 30.52 -0.06 25.90
CA GLN A 111 31.34 1.09 26.34
C GLN A 111 30.85 1.69 27.66
N LYS A 112 30.59 0.89 28.68
CA LYS A 112 30.62 1.35 30.08
C LYS A 112 31.95 0.91 30.71
N GLU A 113 32.93 1.82 30.66
CA GLU A 113 34.23 1.66 31.28
C GLU A 113 34.12 1.37 32.79
N LYS A 114 35.03 0.50 33.25
CA LYS A 114 35.24 0.10 34.65
C LYS A 114 35.50 1.35 35.52
N PRO A 115 34.85 1.51 36.68
CA PRO A 115 35.14 2.64 37.56
C PRO A 115 36.60 2.52 38.08
N PRO A 116 37.34 3.63 38.20
CA PRO A 116 38.72 3.58 38.66
C PRO A 116 38.75 3.08 40.12
N ALA A 117 39.62 2.11 40.38
CA ALA A 117 39.87 1.60 41.72
C ALA A 117 40.33 2.76 42.63
N ARG A 118 39.59 3.03 43.71
CA ARG A 118 40.03 3.96 44.76
C ARG A 118 41.30 3.41 45.40
N ALA A 119 42.43 4.06 45.15
CA ALA A 119 43.64 3.88 45.95
C ALA A 119 43.36 4.37 47.37
N VAL A 120 43.40 3.46 48.33
CA VAL A 120 43.39 3.76 49.77
C VAL A 120 44.75 4.34 50.11
N LEU A 121 44.81 5.62 50.49
CA LEU A 121 45.99 6.23 51.12
C LEU A 121 45.76 6.20 52.62
N ILE A 122 46.52 5.33 53.28
CA ILE A 122 46.71 5.32 54.74
C ILE A 122 47.73 6.40 55.07
N ALA A 123 47.33 7.35 55.92
CA ALA A 123 48.21 8.21 56.72
C ALA A 123 47.49 8.55 58.03
#